data_AF-A0A2D5WEC4-F1
#
_entry.id   AF-A0A2D5WEC4-F1
#
_cell.length_a   1.000
_cell.length_b   1.000
_cell.length_c   1.000
_cell.angle_alpha   90.00
_cell.angle_beta   90.00
_cell.angle_gamma   90.00
#
_symmetry.space_group_name_H-M   'P 1'
#
loop_
_entity.id
_entity.type
_entity.pdbx_description
1 polymer ?
#
loop_
_entity_poly.entity_id
_entity_poly.type
_entity_poly.pdbx_seq_one_letter_code
_entity_poly.pdbx_strand_id
1 'polypeptide(L)'
;MPQPASGVELVKKGAIFKYHKGTKEASSPRTAWTKLNFSDTKWSRGKQPFYSNESVEGGTELSDMKSGYSTVYLRVKFRVADPSVLSTATLEVQADDGYVAWLNGVEVASLNKPTTTLRYSSRSTKSNKEPLSWHKSTIHSFGGVAEKGWNVLSVMLLNFSKSNWDAFIDVRLSAKERETVPPEIVSISPKPGELTELDAIAVTFSEPVSGVDAGDLVVNDYPATQVKENGNTFTFQFDHPAAGRTDVWWTPGHGIGDLASPPNAFDPAGDSGIHQSTWSYELLDLTPPVLASRLPDDGTVRQFSQAEIWFDEPVQGVDAADLMANGVSALAVEGFGAGPYIFQFDDLALGQAELTWADDHGITDFNKTPNAFDGQAWSVRVDPAHTPGDVVISEFSAAAN
;
A
#
# COMPACT_ATOMS: atom_id res chain seq x y z
N MET A 1 0.66 -11.16 18.46
CA MET A 1 1.56 -10.04 18.83
C MET A 1 2.94 -10.40 18.31
N PRO A 2 3.63 -9.53 17.56
CA PRO A 2 5.00 -9.80 17.17
C PRO A 2 5.85 -9.95 18.44
N GLN A 3 6.61 -11.03 18.52
CA GLN A 3 7.53 -11.27 19.62
C GLN A 3 8.58 -10.14 19.59
N PRO A 4 8.90 -9.46 20.71
CA PRO A 4 9.93 -8.43 20.68
C PRO A 4 11.25 -9.09 20.27
N ALA A 5 11.76 -8.73 19.09
CA ALA A 5 13.02 -9.24 18.56
C ALA A 5 14.11 -9.12 19.64
N SER A 6 14.69 -10.24 20.05
CA SER A 6 15.80 -10.26 20.99
C SER A 6 17.00 -9.56 20.36
N GLY A 7 17.53 -8.51 21.01
CA GLY A 7 18.71 -7.82 20.52
C GLY A 7 19.95 -8.72 20.54
N VAL A 8 20.71 -8.75 19.44
CA VAL A 8 22.00 -9.42 19.33
C VAL A 8 23.10 -8.49 19.84
N GLU A 9 23.77 -8.84 20.94
CA GLU A 9 24.93 -8.08 21.43
C GLU A 9 26.18 -8.35 20.58
N LEU A 10 26.69 -7.30 19.91
CA LEU A 10 27.88 -7.39 19.05
C LEU A 10 29.14 -6.89 19.77
N VAL A 11 29.01 -5.81 20.56
CA VAL A 11 30.04 -5.31 21.47
C VAL A 11 29.41 -5.07 22.83
N LYS A 12 29.66 -6.00 23.76
CA LYS A 12 29.07 -6.02 25.10
C LYS A 12 29.85 -5.19 26.11
N LYS A 13 29.22 -4.82 27.23
CA LYS A 13 29.88 -4.21 28.40
C LYS A 13 31.13 -5.00 28.79
N GLY A 14 32.23 -4.29 29.05
CA GLY A 14 33.49 -4.92 29.45
C GLY A 14 34.21 -5.71 28.35
N ALA A 15 33.85 -5.52 27.07
CA ALA A 15 34.62 -6.01 25.94
C ALA A 15 36.09 -5.52 26.00
N ILE A 16 36.99 -6.33 25.46
CA ILE A 16 38.41 -6.00 25.37
C ILE A 16 38.67 -5.35 24.02
N PHE A 17 39.13 -4.12 24.04
CA PHE A 17 39.56 -3.37 22.87
C PHE A 17 41.07 -3.45 22.71
N LYS A 18 41.51 -3.38 21.45
CA LYS A 18 42.85 -2.91 21.10
C LYS A 18 42.85 -1.40 21.19
N TYR A 19 43.89 -0.82 21.79
CA TYR A 19 43.99 0.63 21.90
C TYR A 19 45.39 1.18 21.61
N HIS A 20 45.41 2.39 21.06
CA HIS A 20 46.61 3.17 20.79
C HIS A 20 46.44 4.58 21.37
N LYS A 21 47.37 5.01 22.22
CA LYS A 21 47.36 6.34 22.81
C LYS A 21 47.72 7.39 21.75
N GLY A 22 47.02 8.51 21.73
CA GLY A 22 47.20 9.60 20.77
C GLY A 22 48.46 10.43 21.00
N THR A 23 49.63 9.81 21.08
CA THR A 23 50.94 10.49 21.09
C THR A 23 51.51 10.66 19.67
N LYS A 24 50.97 9.90 18.72
CA LYS A 24 51.23 9.96 17.27
C LYS A 24 50.03 9.39 16.51
N GLU A 25 50.02 9.54 15.19
CA GLU A 25 48.98 8.95 14.34
C GLU A 25 48.94 7.42 14.47
N ALA A 26 47.73 6.87 14.51
CA ALA A 26 47.47 5.43 14.60
C ALA A 26 47.86 4.66 13.34
N SER A 27 47.86 5.32 12.18
CA SER A 27 48.20 4.73 10.88
C SER A 27 48.62 5.78 9.85
N SER A 28 49.21 5.33 8.76
CA SER A 28 49.39 6.10 7.52
C SER A 28 48.90 5.25 6.34
N PRO A 29 47.88 5.67 5.56
CA PRO A 29 47.04 6.88 5.73
C PRO A 29 46.32 6.94 7.08
N ARG A 30 45.95 8.15 7.52
CA ARG A 30 45.37 8.41 8.87
C ARG A 30 44.05 7.71 9.17
N THR A 31 43.34 7.24 8.15
CA THR A 31 42.08 6.49 8.31
C THR A 31 42.25 4.99 8.10
N ALA A 32 43.45 4.50 7.78
CA ALA A 32 43.65 3.06 7.58
C ALA A 32 43.31 2.25 8.85
N TRP A 33 43.59 2.79 10.04
CA TRP A 33 43.23 2.18 11.32
C TRP A 33 41.72 2.07 11.58
N THR A 34 40.82 2.54 10.72
CA THR A 34 39.37 2.30 10.90
C THR A 34 38.89 1.08 10.11
N LYS A 35 39.71 0.56 9.18
CA LYS A 35 39.36 -0.54 8.28
C LYS A 35 39.62 -1.92 8.91
N LEU A 36 38.86 -2.91 8.45
CA LEU A 36 38.91 -4.29 8.94
C LEU A 36 40.29 -4.94 8.81
N ASN A 37 40.97 -4.67 7.68
CA ASN A 37 42.25 -5.26 7.31
C ASN A 37 43.48 -4.59 7.96
N PHE A 38 43.31 -3.52 8.74
CA PHE A 38 44.42 -2.91 9.47
C PHE A 38 44.95 -3.83 10.58
N SER A 39 46.28 -3.91 10.68
CA SER A 39 46.96 -4.69 11.71
C SER A 39 47.20 -3.85 12.97
N ASP A 40 46.44 -4.15 14.01
CA ASP A 40 46.57 -3.58 15.37
C ASP A 40 47.32 -4.53 16.33
N THR A 41 48.12 -5.45 15.78
CA THR A 41 48.87 -6.46 16.56
C THR A 41 49.78 -5.83 17.61
N LYS A 42 50.38 -4.66 17.30
CA LYS A 42 51.24 -3.87 18.20
C LYS A 42 50.47 -3.00 19.20
N TRP A 43 49.14 -2.93 19.12
CA TRP A 43 48.34 -2.12 20.02
C TRP A 43 48.13 -2.85 21.35
N SER A 44 48.09 -2.06 22.41
CA SER A 44 47.80 -2.54 23.76
C SER A 44 46.37 -3.09 23.83
N ARG A 45 46.09 -3.93 24.82
CA ARG A 45 44.76 -4.48 25.06
C ARG A 45 44.21 -3.90 26.36
N GLY A 46 42.97 -3.43 26.34
CA GLY A 46 42.32 -2.84 27.49
C GLY A 46 40.86 -3.28 27.56
N LYS A 47 40.37 -3.55 28.77
CA LYS A 47 38.95 -3.78 29.02
C LYS A 47 38.25 -2.43 29.14
N GLN A 48 37.08 -2.27 28.54
CA GLN A 48 36.27 -1.06 28.73
C GLN A 48 35.64 -1.00 30.14
N PRO A 49 35.31 0.20 30.66
CA PRO A 49 35.54 1.52 30.04
C PRO A 49 37.01 1.93 30.06
N PHE A 50 37.39 2.88 29.21
CA PHE A 50 38.68 3.54 29.28
C PHE A 50 38.51 4.88 29.98
N TYR A 51 39.37 5.20 30.94
CA TYR A 51 39.17 6.39 31.75
C TYR A 51 40.49 6.99 32.28
N SER A 52 40.46 8.25 32.69
CA SER A 52 41.53 8.94 33.41
C SER A 52 40.91 9.68 34.58
N ASN A 53 41.50 9.60 35.79
CA ASN A 53 41.04 10.33 36.98
C ASN A 53 39.53 10.20 37.31
N GLU A 54 38.95 9.06 36.98
CA GLU A 54 37.54 8.74 37.24
C GLU A 54 37.42 7.59 38.25
N SER A 55 36.41 7.64 39.11
CA SER A 55 36.15 6.58 40.08
C SER A 55 35.28 5.49 39.45
N VAL A 56 35.90 4.59 38.70
CA VAL A 56 35.23 3.52 37.96
C VAL A 56 35.60 2.14 38.51
N GLU A 57 34.63 1.25 38.63
CA GLU A 57 34.88 -0.14 38.98
C GLU A 57 35.37 -0.94 37.76
N GLY A 58 36.67 -1.23 37.73
CA GLY A 58 37.33 -1.93 36.63
C GLY A 58 37.54 -1.05 35.38
N GLY A 59 37.85 -1.69 34.24
CA GLY A 59 38.17 -0.98 33.00
C GLY A 59 39.67 -0.83 32.77
N THR A 60 40.07 0.16 31.98
CA THR A 60 41.47 0.47 31.66
C THR A 60 41.76 1.91 31.98
N GLU A 61 42.53 2.13 33.04
CA GLU A 61 42.99 3.46 33.42
C GLU A 61 44.11 3.96 32.48
N LEU A 62 43.98 5.21 32.07
CA LEU A 62 44.89 5.96 31.21
C LEU A 62 45.64 6.99 32.07
N SER A 63 46.37 6.52 33.07
CA SER A 63 47.02 7.36 34.11
C SER A 63 48.01 8.40 33.58
N ASP A 64 48.51 8.23 32.35
CA ASP A 64 49.45 9.12 31.66
C ASP A 64 48.78 10.05 30.62
N MET A 65 47.44 10.08 30.56
CA MET A 65 46.72 10.90 29.59
C MET A 65 46.88 12.40 29.87
N LYS A 66 46.83 12.78 31.15
CA LYS A 66 47.04 14.16 31.61
C LYS A 66 48.35 14.72 31.07
N SER A 67 48.24 15.81 30.33
CA SER A 67 49.33 16.50 29.61
C SER A 67 50.08 15.68 28.56
N GLY A 68 49.74 14.39 28.38
CA GLY A 68 50.38 13.50 27.40
C GLY A 68 49.69 13.52 26.03
N TYR A 69 48.38 13.25 25.99
CA TYR A 69 47.61 13.12 24.74
C TYR A 69 46.15 13.52 24.93
N SER A 70 45.48 13.89 23.82
CA SER A 70 44.06 14.27 23.82
C SER A 70 43.15 13.24 23.17
N THR A 71 43.71 12.14 22.66
CA THR A 71 42.95 11.15 21.90
C THR A 71 43.36 9.73 22.26
N VAL A 72 42.42 8.80 22.17
CA VAL A 72 42.70 7.38 22.26
C VAL A 72 41.97 6.68 21.13
N TYR A 73 42.71 5.90 20.37
CA TYR A 73 42.17 5.09 19.29
C TYR A 73 41.81 3.72 19.86
N LEU A 74 40.57 3.30 19.69
CA LEU A 74 40.01 2.04 20.18
C LEU A 74 39.55 1.21 18.98
N ARG A 75 39.83 -0.09 18.99
CA ARG A 75 39.39 -1.05 17.97
C ARG A 75 38.91 -2.33 18.64
N VAL A 76 37.73 -2.81 18.23
CA VAL A 76 37.22 -4.13 18.61
C VAL A 76 36.70 -4.84 17.38
N LYS A 77 37.08 -6.11 17.23
CA LYS A 77 36.53 -6.98 16.20
C LYS A 77 35.39 -7.80 16.78
N PHE A 78 34.33 -7.95 16.01
CA PHE A 78 33.18 -8.79 16.32
C PHE A 78 32.76 -9.58 15.08
N ARG A 79 31.96 -10.63 15.26
CA ARG A 79 31.55 -11.52 14.17
C ARG A 79 30.06 -11.37 13.90
N VAL A 80 29.71 -11.25 12.62
CA VAL A 80 28.33 -11.34 12.12
C VAL A 80 28.26 -12.61 11.28
N ALA A 81 27.41 -13.56 11.68
CA ALA A 81 27.30 -14.85 10.97
C ALA A 81 26.63 -14.69 9.61
N ASP A 82 25.52 -13.95 9.60
CA ASP A 82 24.77 -13.58 8.42
C ASP A 82 24.24 -12.14 8.58
N PRO A 83 24.68 -11.17 7.77
CA PRO A 83 24.17 -9.81 7.83
C PRO A 83 22.71 -9.68 7.35
N SER A 84 22.20 -10.59 6.50
CA SER A 84 20.85 -10.45 5.92
C SER A 84 19.72 -10.64 6.93
N VAL A 85 20.03 -11.27 8.08
CA VAL A 85 19.07 -11.47 9.18
C VAL A 85 19.11 -10.33 10.20
N LEU A 86 19.82 -9.23 9.94
CA LEU A 86 19.91 -8.07 10.84
C LEU A 86 19.31 -6.83 10.16
N SER A 87 18.48 -6.09 10.92
CA SER A 87 17.77 -4.92 10.45
C SER A 87 18.54 -3.62 10.73
N THR A 88 18.55 -3.23 12.01
CA THR A 88 19.16 -2.02 12.52
C THR A 88 20.18 -2.37 13.59
N ALA A 89 21.16 -1.48 13.81
CA ALA A 89 22.02 -1.55 14.98
C ALA A 89 21.92 -0.27 15.81
N THR A 90 22.15 -0.40 17.11
CA THR A 90 22.24 0.72 18.03
C THR A 90 23.67 0.76 18.57
N LEU A 91 24.36 1.85 18.25
CA LEU A 91 25.63 2.22 18.86
C LEU A 91 25.33 3.11 20.06
N GLU A 92 25.74 2.67 21.25
CA GLU A 92 25.65 3.47 22.47
C GLU A 92 27.06 3.84 22.92
N VAL A 93 27.32 5.13 23.10
CA VAL A 93 28.60 5.62 23.59
C VAL A 93 28.39 6.61 24.72
N GLN A 94 29.04 6.37 25.84
CA GLN A 94 29.22 7.37 26.90
C GLN A 94 30.65 7.88 26.75
N ALA A 95 30.85 9.20 26.60
CA ALA A 95 32.16 9.77 26.35
C ALA A 95 32.36 11.09 27.07
N ASP A 96 33.55 11.27 27.65
CA ASP A 96 34.06 12.53 28.15
C ASP A 96 35.40 12.86 27.46
N ASP A 97 35.46 13.84 26.56
CA ASP A 97 34.41 14.84 26.25
C ASP A 97 33.68 14.58 24.92
N GLY A 98 34.23 13.75 24.04
CA GLY A 98 33.70 13.53 22.70
C GLY A 98 34.25 12.27 22.05
N TYR A 99 33.68 11.88 20.92
CA TYR A 99 34.16 10.72 20.18
C TYR A 99 33.83 10.81 18.69
N VAL A 100 34.49 9.98 17.90
CA VAL A 100 34.07 9.63 16.54
C VAL A 100 34.15 8.12 16.38
N ALA A 101 33.12 7.49 15.82
CA ALA A 101 33.01 6.05 15.67
C ALA A 101 32.89 5.65 14.19
N TRP A 102 33.58 4.58 13.81
CA TRP A 102 33.55 3.99 12.49
C TRP A 102 33.23 2.50 12.56
N LEU A 103 32.40 2.03 11.64
CA LEU A 103 32.16 0.62 11.38
C LEU A 103 32.76 0.26 10.02
N ASN A 104 33.68 -0.70 10.00
CA ASN A 104 34.39 -1.14 8.78
C ASN A 104 35.01 0.01 7.96
N GLY A 105 35.35 1.12 8.63
CA GLY A 105 35.93 2.31 8.02
C GLY A 105 34.94 3.40 7.62
N VAL A 106 33.64 3.16 7.71
CA VAL A 106 32.57 4.15 7.49
C VAL A 106 32.24 4.83 8.81
N GLU A 107 32.20 6.16 8.85
CA GLU A 107 31.82 6.90 10.05
C GLU A 107 30.32 6.72 10.33
N VAL A 108 29.97 6.30 11.54
CA VAL A 108 28.57 5.97 11.91
C VAL A 108 28.00 6.85 13.02
N ALA A 109 28.85 7.49 13.83
CA ALA A 109 28.42 8.42 14.87
C ALA A 109 29.58 9.31 15.33
N SER A 110 29.24 10.49 15.86
CA SER A 110 30.21 11.33 16.56
C SER A 110 29.54 12.23 17.60
N LEU A 111 30.33 12.64 18.59
CA LEU A 111 29.97 13.65 19.58
C LEU A 111 31.12 14.65 19.70
N ASN A 112 30.79 15.95 19.65
CA ASN A 112 31.73 17.06 19.80
C ASN A 112 32.96 16.97 18.88
N LYS A 113 32.77 16.45 17.66
CA LYS A 113 33.82 16.32 16.63
C LYS A 113 34.31 17.70 16.17
N PRO A 114 35.63 17.99 16.17
CA PRO A 114 36.15 19.32 15.87
C PRO A 114 36.22 19.65 14.38
N THR A 115 36.58 18.66 13.56
CA THR A 115 36.85 18.84 12.14
C THR A 115 36.54 17.55 11.39
N THR A 116 36.39 17.64 10.07
CA THR A 116 36.29 16.47 9.19
C THR A 116 37.60 15.68 9.10
N THR A 117 38.73 16.34 9.38
CA THR A 117 40.07 15.76 9.27
C THR A 117 40.71 15.61 10.65
N LEU A 118 40.56 14.41 11.23
CA LEU A 118 41.09 14.11 12.56
C LEU A 118 42.60 13.84 12.54
N ARG A 119 43.24 14.15 13.66
CA ARG A 119 44.66 13.93 13.96
C ARG A 119 44.79 13.38 15.36
N TYR A 120 45.93 12.76 15.67
CA TYR A 120 46.22 12.32 17.04
C TYR A 120 46.15 13.45 18.08
N SER A 121 46.36 14.69 17.64
CA SER A 121 46.30 15.90 18.47
C SER A 121 44.93 16.60 18.45
N SER A 122 43.92 16.03 17.77
CA SER A 122 42.55 16.55 17.79
C SER A 122 42.01 16.59 19.21
N ARG A 123 41.04 17.48 19.45
CA ARG A 123 40.37 17.67 20.74
C ARG A 123 38.88 17.76 20.50
N SER A 124 38.09 17.43 21.52
CA SER A 124 36.64 17.71 21.49
C SER A 124 36.39 19.21 21.28
N THR A 125 35.26 19.61 20.68
CA THR A 125 34.89 21.02 20.50
C THR A 125 34.51 21.72 21.80
N LYS A 126 34.03 20.95 22.78
CA LYS A 126 33.59 21.42 24.09
C LYS A 126 33.67 20.27 25.09
N SER A 127 33.58 20.60 26.37
CA SER A 127 33.40 19.57 27.40
C SER A 127 32.03 18.94 27.37
N ASN A 128 31.94 17.66 27.77
CA ASN A 128 30.65 17.01 27.94
C ASN A 128 30.10 17.30 29.35
N LYS A 129 28.77 17.39 29.47
CA LYS A 129 28.14 17.76 30.73
C LYS A 129 27.94 16.52 31.60
N GLU A 130 28.40 16.60 32.85
CA GLU A 130 28.11 15.61 33.87
C GLU A 130 26.67 15.73 34.43
N PRO A 131 26.00 14.61 34.78
CA PRO A 131 26.46 13.22 34.62
C PRO A 131 26.44 12.76 33.16
N LEU A 132 27.48 12.04 32.73
CA LEU A 132 27.56 11.52 31.36
C LEU A 132 26.35 10.66 31.00
N SER A 133 25.69 10.99 29.88
CA SER A 133 24.59 10.21 29.33
C SER A 133 25.04 9.30 28.19
N TRP A 134 24.32 8.20 27.97
CA TRP A 134 24.50 7.35 26.80
C TRP A 134 24.00 8.06 25.54
N HIS A 135 24.91 8.32 24.60
CA HIS A 135 24.58 8.79 23.27
C HIS A 135 24.22 7.59 22.40
N LYS A 136 22.95 7.50 22.00
CA LYS A 136 22.44 6.40 21.17
C LYS A 136 22.36 6.85 19.72
N SER A 137 22.94 6.08 18.82
CA SER A 137 22.84 6.29 17.38
C SER A 137 22.32 5.03 16.70
N THR A 138 21.27 5.19 15.91
CA THR A 138 20.72 4.10 15.09
C THR A 138 21.49 4.04 13.77
N ILE A 139 22.03 2.87 13.47
CA ILE A 139 22.61 2.53 12.17
C ILE A 139 21.51 1.82 11.39
N HIS A 140 20.84 2.57 10.50
CA HIS A 140 19.84 2.03 9.58
C HIS A 140 20.51 1.10 8.55
N SER A 141 19.77 0.10 8.07
CA SER A 141 20.26 -0.86 7.07
C SER A 141 21.58 -1.53 7.49
N PHE A 142 21.68 -1.96 8.75
CA PHE A 142 22.93 -2.50 9.31
C PHE A 142 23.44 -3.72 8.52
N GLY A 143 22.53 -4.56 8.02
CA GLY A 143 22.89 -5.69 7.14
C GLY A 143 23.63 -5.30 5.86
N GLY A 144 23.46 -4.06 5.37
CA GLY A 144 24.20 -3.52 4.22
C GLY A 144 25.55 -2.89 4.58
N VAL A 145 25.80 -2.57 5.85
CA VAL A 145 27.05 -1.97 6.34
C VAL A 145 27.97 -3.04 6.96
N ALA A 146 27.38 -4.08 7.55
CA ALA A 146 28.11 -5.20 8.12
C ALA A 146 28.54 -6.21 7.04
N GLU A 147 29.73 -6.77 7.22
CA GLU A 147 30.25 -7.84 6.36
C GLU A 147 29.96 -9.21 6.98
N LYS A 148 29.78 -10.24 6.14
CA LYS A 148 29.72 -11.63 6.63
C LYS A 148 31.07 -12.01 7.24
N GLY A 149 31.06 -12.48 8.48
CA GLY A 149 32.26 -12.82 9.22
C GLY A 149 32.74 -11.66 10.09
N TRP A 150 34.03 -11.31 9.95
CA TRP A 150 34.65 -10.32 10.83
C TRP A 150 34.26 -8.90 10.45
N ASN A 151 33.91 -8.11 11.45
CA ASN A 151 33.67 -6.68 11.38
C ASN A 151 34.56 -5.96 12.39
N VAL A 152 34.77 -4.67 12.21
CA VAL A 152 35.51 -3.84 13.18
C VAL A 152 34.73 -2.58 13.54
N LEU A 153 34.53 -2.38 14.84
CA LEU A 153 34.13 -1.10 15.41
C LEU A 153 35.40 -0.38 15.87
N SER A 154 35.60 0.81 15.34
CA SER A 154 36.72 1.69 15.67
C SER A 154 36.19 2.97 16.29
N VAL A 155 36.76 3.42 17.40
CA VAL A 155 36.31 4.63 18.10
C VAL A 155 37.52 5.48 18.46
N MET A 156 37.45 6.78 18.20
CA MET A 156 38.45 7.75 18.62
C MET A 156 37.85 8.59 19.74
N LEU A 157 38.31 8.38 20.97
CA LEU A 157 38.04 9.28 22.09
C LEU A 157 38.69 10.64 21.83
N LEU A 158 37.97 11.72 22.13
CA LEU A 158 38.41 13.10 22.02
C LEU A 158 38.26 13.77 23.39
N ASN A 159 39.37 14.11 24.03
CA ASN A 159 39.36 14.96 25.22
C ASN A 159 39.41 16.44 24.78
N PHE A 160 38.56 17.28 25.35
CA PHE A 160 38.51 18.72 25.17
C PHE A 160 39.80 19.36 25.63
N SER A 161 40.36 18.92 26.77
CA SER A 161 41.63 19.45 27.25
C SER A 161 42.68 18.45 27.71
N LYS A 162 43.87 18.59 27.10
CA LYS A 162 45.09 17.89 27.56
C LYS A 162 45.49 18.24 28.99
N SER A 163 45.07 19.39 29.52
CA SER A 163 45.37 19.79 30.91
C SER A 163 44.27 19.37 31.88
N ASN A 164 43.10 18.94 31.38
CA ASN A 164 42.05 18.37 32.21
C ASN A 164 42.51 17.01 32.75
N TRP A 165 41.94 16.60 33.88
CA TRP A 165 42.32 15.40 34.58
C TRP A 165 41.44 14.21 34.21
N ASP A 166 40.20 14.46 33.85
CA ASP A 166 39.22 13.44 33.46
C ASP A 166 39.19 13.14 31.96
N ALA A 167 38.82 11.91 31.68
CA ALA A 167 38.41 11.40 30.38
C ALA A 167 37.67 10.08 30.63
N PHE A 168 36.68 9.78 29.82
CA PHE A 168 35.91 8.54 29.95
C PHE A 168 35.39 8.07 28.60
N ILE A 169 35.37 6.76 28.36
CA ILE A 169 34.63 6.18 27.25
C ILE A 169 34.17 4.73 27.53
N ASP A 170 32.87 4.48 27.35
CA ASP A 170 32.25 3.15 27.33
C ASP A 170 31.44 2.99 26.03
N VAL A 171 31.55 1.84 25.38
CA VAL A 171 31.02 1.61 24.02
C VAL A 171 30.26 0.29 23.96
N ARG A 172 29.04 0.36 23.44
CA ARG A 172 28.20 -0.82 23.20
C ARG A 172 27.62 -0.79 21.80
N LEU A 173 27.53 -1.96 21.20
CA LEU A 173 26.91 -2.15 19.89
C LEU A 173 25.99 -3.37 19.97
N SER A 174 24.73 -3.18 19.66
CA SER A 174 23.74 -4.25 19.52
C SER A 174 23.02 -4.14 18.18
N ALA A 175 22.57 -5.25 17.62
CA ALA A 175 21.74 -5.30 16.43
C ALA A 175 20.37 -5.89 16.75
N LYS A 176 19.36 -5.54 15.94
CA LYS A 176 18.06 -6.21 15.93
C LYS A 176 18.03 -7.21 14.80
N GLU A 177 17.38 -8.34 15.04
CA GLU A 177 17.05 -9.28 13.98
C GLU A 177 16.12 -8.61 12.96
N ARG A 178 16.20 -9.07 11.72
CA ARG A 178 15.34 -8.64 10.63
C ARG A 178 14.03 -9.42 10.71
N GLU A 179 12.94 -8.70 10.65
CA GLU A 179 11.61 -9.22 10.42
C GLU A 179 11.50 -9.47 8.89
N THR A 180 11.08 -10.68 8.50
CA THR A 180 11.19 -11.18 7.11
C THR A 180 9.86 -11.72 6.59
N VAL A 181 8.78 -11.56 7.32
CA VAL A 181 7.44 -12.01 6.94
C VAL A 181 6.78 -10.85 6.20
N PRO A 182 6.48 -10.98 4.90
CA PRO A 182 5.79 -9.91 4.19
C PRO A 182 4.37 -9.73 4.73
N PRO A 183 3.79 -8.52 4.59
CA PRO A 183 2.39 -8.30 4.92
C PRO A 183 1.49 -9.13 3.99
N GLU A 184 0.38 -9.63 4.51
CA GLU A 184 -0.61 -10.42 3.77
C GLU A 184 -2.01 -9.80 3.92
N ILE A 185 -2.91 -10.04 2.97
CA ILE A 185 -4.32 -9.68 3.12
C ILE A 185 -4.99 -10.69 4.07
N VAL A 186 -5.60 -10.19 5.14
CA VAL A 186 -6.32 -10.99 6.14
C VAL A 186 -7.83 -10.94 5.94
N SER A 187 -8.36 -9.82 5.44
CA SER A 187 -9.79 -9.72 5.12
C SER A 187 -10.07 -8.68 4.06
N ILE A 188 -11.13 -8.95 3.29
CA ILE A 188 -11.71 -8.06 2.29
C ILE A 188 -13.19 -7.86 2.64
N SER A 189 -13.65 -6.62 2.61
CA SER A 189 -15.06 -6.26 2.82
C SER A 189 -15.50 -5.22 1.78
N PRO A 190 -16.63 -5.42 1.08
CA PRO A 190 -17.53 -6.57 1.15
C PRO A 190 -16.84 -7.87 0.70
N LYS A 191 -17.32 -9.01 1.20
CA LYS A 191 -16.78 -10.32 0.78
C LYS A 191 -17.06 -10.52 -0.72
N PRO A 192 -16.13 -11.11 -1.49
CA PRO A 192 -16.36 -11.45 -2.89
C PRO A 192 -17.65 -12.26 -3.07
N GLY A 193 -18.46 -11.90 -4.08
CA GLY A 193 -19.77 -12.49 -4.31
C GLY A 193 -20.70 -11.56 -5.10
N GLU A 194 -21.99 -11.83 -5.01
CA GLU A 194 -23.05 -10.99 -5.61
C GLU A 194 -23.32 -9.77 -4.74
N LEU A 195 -23.32 -8.59 -5.34
CA LEU A 195 -23.61 -7.31 -4.69
C LEU A 195 -24.52 -6.46 -5.58
N THR A 196 -25.24 -5.52 -4.99
CA THR A 196 -26.06 -4.54 -5.73
C THR A 196 -25.30 -3.24 -6.01
N GLU A 197 -24.24 -2.97 -5.24
CA GLU A 197 -23.39 -1.80 -5.33
C GLU A 197 -21.97 -2.12 -4.83
N LEU A 198 -20.97 -1.38 -5.32
CA LEU A 198 -19.57 -1.54 -4.92
C LEU A 198 -18.84 -0.20 -4.93
N ASP A 199 -19.23 0.68 -4.00
CA ASP A 199 -18.63 2.02 -3.88
C ASP A 199 -17.34 2.02 -3.06
N ALA A 200 -17.11 0.95 -2.30
CA ALA A 200 -15.92 0.82 -1.47
C ALA A 200 -15.49 -0.63 -1.24
N ILE A 201 -14.17 -0.82 -1.14
CA ILE A 201 -13.55 -2.06 -0.72
C ILE A 201 -12.58 -1.75 0.43
N ALA A 202 -12.81 -2.36 1.58
CA ALA A 202 -11.89 -2.38 2.71
C ALA A 202 -10.99 -3.61 2.65
N VAL A 203 -9.67 -3.40 2.63
CA VAL A 203 -8.64 -4.42 2.70
C VAL A 203 -7.91 -4.29 4.04
N THR A 204 -7.82 -5.37 4.80
CA THR A 204 -7.07 -5.42 6.06
C THR A 204 -5.81 -6.25 5.89
N PHE A 205 -4.66 -5.66 6.20
CA PHE A 205 -3.36 -6.33 6.20
C PHE A 205 -3.05 -7.00 7.55
N SER A 206 -2.21 -8.04 7.50
CA SER A 206 -1.74 -8.82 8.67
C SER A 206 -0.97 -7.97 9.68
N GLU A 207 -0.35 -6.89 9.21
CA GLU A 207 0.46 -5.96 9.99
C GLU A 207 0.42 -4.53 9.42
N PRO A 208 0.94 -3.53 10.14
CA PRO A 208 1.02 -2.17 9.61
C PRO A 208 1.86 -2.10 8.34
N VAL A 209 1.32 -1.46 7.31
CA VAL A 209 1.99 -1.24 6.03
C VAL A 209 2.15 0.24 5.74
N SER A 210 3.01 0.56 4.77
CA SER A 210 3.24 1.88 4.22
C SER A 210 3.21 1.82 2.69
N GLY A 211 3.05 2.97 2.04
CA GLY A 211 3.04 3.08 0.58
C GLY A 211 1.72 2.62 -0.05
N VAL A 212 0.61 2.71 0.68
CA VAL A 212 -0.73 2.45 0.13
C VAL A 212 -1.32 3.76 -0.39
N ASP A 213 -1.62 3.79 -1.68
CA ASP A 213 -2.23 4.89 -2.42
C ASP A 213 -3.54 4.44 -3.09
N ALA A 214 -4.42 5.38 -3.42
CA ALA A 214 -5.70 5.06 -4.07
C ALA A 214 -5.51 4.34 -5.43
N GLY A 215 -4.43 4.66 -6.14
CA GLY A 215 -4.07 4.03 -7.42
C GLY A 215 -3.65 2.57 -7.32
N ASP A 216 -3.47 2.02 -6.12
CA ASP A 216 -2.98 0.66 -5.93
C ASP A 216 -4.04 -0.40 -6.18
N LEU A 217 -5.32 -0.09 -5.93
CA LEU A 217 -6.43 -1.04 -6.12
C LEU A 217 -7.28 -0.60 -7.31
N VAL A 218 -7.48 -1.52 -8.24
CA VAL A 218 -8.14 -1.27 -9.52
C VAL A 218 -9.35 -2.17 -9.67
N VAL A 219 -10.45 -1.61 -10.17
CA VAL A 219 -11.70 -2.28 -10.49
C VAL A 219 -12.00 -2.07 -11.97
N ASN A 220 -12.05 -3.14 -12.77
CA ASN A 220 -12.33 -3.08 -14.22
C ASN A 220 -11.54 -1.98 -14.95
N ASP A 221 -10.22 -1.91 -14.76
CA ASP A 221 -9.29 -0.89 -15.29
C ASP A 221 -9.40 0.52 -14.69
N TYR A 222 -10.32 0.76 -13.75
CA TYR A 222 -10.45 2.04 -13.06
C TYR A 222 -9.85 1.96 -11.64
N PRO A 223 -8.81 2.76 -11.33
CA PRO A 223 -8.26 2.82 -9.98
C PRO A 223 -9.26 3.42 -8.99
N ALA A 224 -9.10 3.12 -7.71
CA ALA A 224 -9.84 3.79 -6.65
C ALA A 224 -9.55 5.30 -6.68
N THR A 225 -10.56 6.11 -6.35
CA THR A 225 -10.48 7.57 -6.33
C THR A 225 -9.94 8.11 -5.01
N GLN A 226 -10.14 7.37 -3.93
CA GLN A 226 -9.67 7.71 -2.59
C GLN A 226 -9.32 6.45 -1.79
N VAL A 227 -8.36 6.56 -0.88
CA VAL A 227 -8.10 5.57 0.16
C VAL A 227 -8.17 6.22 1.55
N LYS A 228 -8.79 5.53 2.51
CA LYS A 228 -8.81 5.92 3.92
C LYS A 228 -8.16 4.84 4.78
N GLU A 229 -7.20 5.24 5.60
CA GLU A 229 -6.50 4.38 6.54
C GLU A 229 -7.20 4.38 7.92
N ASN A 230 -7.35 3.19 8.51
CA ASN A 230 -7.71 3.01 9.91
C ASN A 230 -6.97 1.81 10.49
N GLY A 231 -5.79 2.05 11.07
CA GLY A 231 -4.89 0.98 11.50
C GLY A 231 -4.39 0.19 10.28
N ASN A 232 -4.54 -1.14 10.29
CA ASN A 232 -4.11 -1.98 9.16
C ASN A 232 -5.19 -2.13 8.07
N THR A 233 -6.30 -1.40 8.18
CA THR A 233 -7.41 -1.47 7.23
C THR A 233 -7.42 -0.24 6.34
N PHE A 234 -7.42 -0.47 5.02
CA PHE A 234 -7.46 0.55 3.99
C PHE A 234 -8.76 0.42 3.22
N THR A 235 -9.58 1.47 3.25
CA THR A 235 -10.86 1.52 2.52
C THR A 235 -10.69 2.34 1.26
N PHE A 236 -10.70 1.65 0.12
CA PHE A 236 -10.65 2.20 -1.23
C PHE A 236 -12.06 2.58 -1.67
N GLN A 237 -12.22 3.75 -2.30
CA GLN A 237 -13.51 4.23 -2.82
C GLN A 237 -13.50 4.23 -4.34
N PHE A 238 -14.62 3.86 -4.96
CA PHE A 238 -14.80 3.76 -6.40
C PHE A 238 -16.04 4.56 -6.82
N ASP A 239 -16.03 5.05 -8.07
CA ASP A 239 -17.24 5.58 -8.69
C ASP A 239 -18.04 4.39 -9.23
N HIS A 240 -19.16 4.06 -8.58
CA HIS A 240 -20.15 3.02 -8.90
C HIS A 240 -19.85 2.23 -10.19
N PRO A 241 -19.14 1.09 -10.09
CA PRO A 241 -18.85 0.26 -11.25
C PRO A 241 -20.15 -0.22 -11.92
N ALA A 242 -20.12 -0.39 -13.24
CA ALA A 242 -21.26 -0.89 -13.99
C ALA A 242 -21.66 -2.31 -13.54
N ALA A 243 -22.95 -2.64 -13.71
CA ALA A 243 -23.47 -3.98 -13.43
C ALA A 243 -22.73 -5.06 -14.24
N GLY A 244 -22.71 -6.27 -13.69
CA GLY A 244 -22.02 -7.44 -14.23
C GLY A 244 -20.71 -7.78 -13.50
N ARG A 245 -19.90 -8.60 -14.16
CA ARG A 245 -18.63 -9.07 -13.59
C ARG A 245 -17.67 -7.92 -13.34
N THR A 246 -17.18 -7.86 -12.11
CA THR A 246 -16.25 -6.82 -11.64
C THR A 246 -14.99 -7.46 -11.10
N ASP A 247 -13.90 -7.40 -11.87
CA ASP A 247 -12.60 -7.93 -11.47
C ASP A 247 -11.79 -6.88 -10.70
N VAL A 248 -11.11 -7.31 -9.64
CA VAL A 248 -10.31 -6.46 -8.74
C VAL A 248 -8.87 -6.94 -8.73
N TRP A 249 -7.92 -6.02 -8.92
CA TRP A 249 -6.50 -6.33 -8.91
C TRP A 249 -5.62 -5.19 -8.37
N TRP A 250 -4.36 -5.51 -8.10
CA TRP A 250 -3.35 -4.56 -7.64
C TRP A 250 -2.53 -4.00 -8.79
N THR A 251 -2.26 -2.69 -8.76
CA THR A 251 -1.39 -2.02 -9.73
C THR A 251 0.05 -2.56 -9.62
N PRO A 252 0.70 -2.94 -10.75
CA PRO A 252 2.10 -3.36 -10.73
C PRO A 252 3.00 -2.28 -10.14
N GLY A 253 3.87 -2.65 -9.20
CA GLY A 253 4.80 -1.72 -8.58
C GLY A 253 4.16 -0.75 -7.57
N HIS A 254 3.02 -1.12 -6.97
CA HIS A 254 2.32 -0.38 -5.91
C HIS A 254 3.23 0.11 -4.76
N GLY A 255 4.38 -0.51 -4.51
CA GLY A 255 5.34 -0.04 -3.49
C GLY A 255 4.94 -0.31 -2.04
N ILE A 256 3.73 -0.83 -1.80
CA ILE A 256 3.27 -1.32 -0.50
C ILE A 256 4.28 -2.29 0.14
N GLY A 257 4.64 -2.01 1.40
CA GLY A 257 5.44 -2.88 2.25
C GLY A 257 5.20 -2.61 3.73
N ASP A 258 5.63 -3.53 4.59
CA ASP A 258 5.52 -3.37 6.04
C ASP A 258 6.42 -2.24 6.59
N LEU A 259 6.44 -2.10 7.92
CA LEU A 259 7.29 -1.13 8.62
C LEU A 259 8.65 -1.71 9.08
N ALA A 260 9.06 -2.86 8.55
CA ALA A 260 10.36 -3.44 8.83
C ALA A 260 11.49 -2.59 8.25
N SER A 261 12.73 -2.89 8.64
CA SER A 261 13.92 -2.17 8.15
C SER A 261 14.99 -3.17 7.68
N PRO A 262 15.19 -3.34 6.37
CA PRO A 262 14.38 -2.79 5.27
C PRO A 262 12.95 -3.36 5.25
N PRO A 263 11.98 -2.66 4.67
CA PRO A 263 10.60 -3.16 4.52
C PRO A 263 10.55 -4.47 3.74
N ASN A 264 9.64 -5.38 4.11
CA ASN A 264 9.27 -6.49 3.24
C ASN A 264 8.09 -6.06 2.36
N ALA A 265 8.24 -6.28 1.06
CA ALA A 265 7.24 -5.88 0.09
C ALA A 265 6.00 -6.77 0.21
N PHE A 266 4.82 -6.17 0.10
CA PHE A 266 3.59 -6.91 -0.17
C PHE A 266 3.72 -7.56 -1.55
N ASP A 267 3.50 -8.86 -1.63
CA ASP A 267 3.49 -9.60 -2.90
C ASP A 267 2.06 -9.99 -3.27
N PRO A 268 1.41 -9.27 -4.21
CA PRO A 268 0.09 -9.61 -4.69
C PRO A 268 0.11 -10.84 -5.61
N ALA A 269 1.21 -11.57 -5.77
CA ALA A 269 1.28 -12.84 -6.48
C ALA A 269 1.69 -14.02 -5.58
N GLY A 270 1.92 -13.78 -4.29
CA GLY A 270 2.65 -14.68 -3.38
C GLY A 270 2.25 -16.17 -3.40
N ASP A 271 3.24 -17.02 -3.10
CA ASP A 271 3.16 -18.49 -3.06
C ASP A 271 2.00 -18.99 -2.16
N SER A 272 0.85 -19.33 -2.76
CA SER A 272 -0.16 -20.23 -2.16
C SER A 272 -0.69 -19.87 -0.74
N GLY A 273 -1.10 -18.61 -0.53
CA GLY A 273 -1.89 -18.20 0.66
C GLY A 273 -3.42 -18.33 0.49
N ILE A 274 -4.17 -18.19 1.59
CA ILE A 274 -5.64 -18.44 1.68
C ILE A 274 -6.48 -17.35 0.98
N HIS A 275 -5.91 -16.18 0.68
CA HIS A 275 -6.60 -15.05 0.05
C HIS A 275 -6.04 -14.82 -1.35
N GLN A 276 -6.91 -14.93 -2.37
CA GLN A 276 -6.56 -14.56 -3.73
C GLN A 276 -6.36 -13.04 -3.77
N SER A 277 -5.15 -12.63 -4.13
CA SER A 277 -4.72 -11.25 -4.29
C SER A 277 -5.42 -10.53 -5.45
N THR A 278 -6.09 -11.28 -6.32
CA THR A 278 -7.11 -10.79 -7.25
C THR A 278 -8.41 -11.53 -6.96
N TRP A 279 -9.53 -10.83 -6.95
CA TRP A 279 -10.85 -11.44 -6.76
C TRP A 279 -11.87 -10.75 -7.67
N SER A 280 -13.10 -11.27 -7.70
CA SER A 280 -14.17 -10.68 -8.48
C SER A 280 -15.47 -10.58 -7.68
N TYR A 281 -16.30 -9.61 -8.06
CA TYR A 281 -17.70 -9.50 -7.68
C TYR A 281 -18.59 -9.71 -8.90
N GLU A 282 -19.85 -10.00 -8.65
CA GLU A 282 -20.91 -9.92 -9.65
C GLU A 282 -21.88 -8.82 -9.20
N LEU A 283 -21.92 -7.71 -9.92
CA LEU A 283 -22.82 -6.60 -9.60
C LEU A 283 -24.17 -6.84 -10.28
N LEU A 284 -25.21 -6.98 -9.47
CA LEU A 284 -26.56 -7.26 -9.94
C LEU A 284 -27.14 -6.01 -10.60
N ASP A 285 -27.63 -6.17 -11.83
CA ASP A 285 -28.53 -5.18 -12.41
C ASP A 285 -29.91 -5.27 -11.74
N LEU A 286 -30.39 -4.17 -11.19
CA LEU A 286 -31.71 -4.08 -10.56
C LEU A 286 -32.65 -3.15 -11.33
N THR A 287 -32.26 -2.74 -12.54
CA THR A 287 -33.02 -1.85 -13.39
C THR A 287 -33.99 -2.69 -14.22
N PRO A 288 -35.32 -2.51 -14.05
CA PRO A 288 -36.26 -3.15 -14.94
C PRO A 288 -36.21 -2.53 -16.34
N PRO A 289 -36.46 -3.32 -17.40
CA PRO A 289 -36.61 -2.77 -18.74
C PRO A 289 -37.80 -1.80 -18.76
N VAL A 290 -37.73 -0.75 -19.57
CA VAL A 290 -38.83 0.19 -19.80
C VAL A 290 -39.07 0.37 -21.30
N LEU A 291 -40.16 1.05 -21.66
CA LEU A 291 -40.41 1.39 -23.06
C LEU A 291 -39.52 2.57 -23.48
N ALA A 292 -38.62 2.34 -24.44
CA ALA A 292 -37.86 3.39 -25.11
C ALA A 292 -38.74 4.21 -26.06
N SER A 293 -39.63 3.54 -26.80
CA SER A 293 -40.63 4.17 -27.67
C SER A 293 -41.79 3.23 -27.97
N ARG A 294 -42.90 3.81 -28.45
CA ARG A 294 -44.08 3.06 -28.90
C ARG A 294 -44.73 3.78 -30.08
N LEU A 295 -45.35 3.01 -30.96
CA LEU A 295 -46.22 3.54 -32.01
C LEU A 295 -47.53 2.75 -32.03
N PRO A 296 -48.68 3.41 -32.20
CA PRO A 296 -48.86 4.85 -32.09
C PRO A 296 -48.65 5.37 -30.65
N ASP A 297 -48.12 6.60 -30.56
CA ASP A 297 -48.10 7.39 -29.32
C ASP A 297 -49.52 7.82 -28.90
N ASP A 298 -49.63 8.43 -27.71
CA ASP A 298 -50.89 9.01 -27.24
C ASP A 298 -51.41 10.06 -28.22
N GLY A 299 -52.54 9.79 -28.86
CA GLY A 299 -53.02 10.61 -29.97
C GLY A 299 -54.25 10.07 -30.69
N THR A 300 -54.54 10.64 -31.86
CA THR A 300 -55.63 10.17 -32.74
C THR A 300 -55.05 9.51 -33.98
N VAL A 301 -55.48 8.28 -34.26
CA VAL A 301 -55.11 7.51 -35.45
C VAL A 301 -56.35 7.27 -36.32
N ARG A 302 -56.16 7.18 -37.64
CA ARG A 302 -57.27 6.91 -38.57
C ARG A 302 -57.79 5.48 -38.49
N GLN A 303 -56.89 4.56 -38.18
CA GLN A 303 -57.14 3.13 -38.03
C GLN A 303 -56.13 2.62 -37.01
N PHE A 304 -56.52 1.58 -36.27
CA PHE A 304 -55.63 0.89 -35.36
C PHE A 304 -55.81 -0.61 -35.55
N SER A 305 -54.73 -1.27 -35.93
CA SER A 305 -54.62 -2.72 -36.02
C SER A 305 -53.21 -3.20 -35.66
N GLN A 306 -52.33 -2.29 -35.24
CA GLN A 306 -50.94 -2.61 -34.95
C GLN A 306 -50.39 -1.65 -33.88
N ALA A 307 -49.57 -2.20 -32.98
CA ALA A 307 -48.68 -1.43 -32.10
C ALA A 307 -47.23 -1.90 -32.28
N GLU A 308 -46.29 -0.97 -32.38
CA GLU A 308 -44.86 -1.24 -32.44
C GLU A 308 -44.21 -0.75 -31.14
N ILE A 309 -43.46 -1.62 -30.47
CA ILE A 309 -42.89 -1.36 -29.14
C ILE A 309 -41.38 -1.54 -29.17
N TRP A 310 -40.64 -0.57 -28.63
CA TRP A 310 -39.20 -0.69 -28.35
C TRP A 310 -38.97 -0.58 -26.86
N PHE A 311 -38.17 -1.50 -26.34
CA PHE A 311 -37.62 -1.44 -24.99
C PHE A 311 -36.28 -0.69 -25.01
N ASP A 312 -35.85 -0.18 -23.87
CA ASP A 312 -34.52 0.45 -23.72
C ASP A 312 -33.38 -0.57 -23.64
N GLU A 313 -33.72 -1.83 -23.42
CA GLU A 313 -32.81 -2.98 -23.43
C GLU A 313 -33.47 -4.24 -24.00
N PRO A 314 -32.69 -5.28 -24.35
CA PRO A 314 -33.26 -6.55 -24.78
C PRO A 314 -34.14 -7.21 -23.72
N VAL A 315 -35.33 -7.67 -24.12
CA VAL A 315 -36.27 -8.37 -23.23
C VAL A 315 -36.56 -9.79 -23.69
N GLN A 316 -36.98 -10.64 -22.75
CA GLN A 316 -37.48 -11.98 -22.98
C GLN A 316 -38.93 -12.12 -22.49
N GLY A 317 -39.62 -13.17 -22.91
CA GLY A 317 -40.97 -13.49 -22.45
C GLY A 317 -42.11 -12.85 -23.24
N VAL A 318 -41.82 -12.00 -24.23
CA VAL A 318 -42.85 -11.31 -25.03
C VAL A 318 -43.69 -12.32 -25.85
N ASP A 319 -44.99 -12.35 -25.57
CA ASP A 319 -46.04 -13.10 -26.26
C ASP A 319 -47.18 -12.18 -26.74
N ALA A 320 -47.96 -12.61 -27.73
CA ALA A 320 -49.10 -11.85 -28.23
C ALA A 320 -50.16 -11.59 -27.16
N ALA A 321 -50.26 -12.47 -26.16
CA ALA A 321 -51.19 -12.33 -25.04
C ALA A 321 -50.88 -11.09 -24.16
N ASP A 322 -49.63 -10.62 -24.16
CA ASP A 322 -49.11 -9.64 -23.20
C ASP A 322 -49.69 -8.25 -23.38
N LEU A 323 -49.94 -7.83 -24.63
CA LEU A 323 -50.49 -6.52 -24.93
C LEU A 323 -51.96 -6.67 -25.33
N MET A 324 -52.83 -5.96 -24.63
CA MET A 324 -54.27 -5.97 -24.86
C MET A 324 -54.76 -4.61 -25.35
N ALA A 325 -55.70 -4.61 -26.29
CA ALA A 325 -56.46 -3.44 -26.69
C ALA A 325 -57.91 -3.58 -26.20
N ASN A 326 -58.37 -2.66 -25.36
CA ASN A 326 -59.69 -2.71 -24.72
C ASN A 326 -59.96 -4.06 -24.02
N GLY A 327 -58.93 -4.64 -23.39
CA GLY A 327 -59.00 -5.93 -22.71
C GLY A 327 -58.99 -7.17 -23.62
N VAL A 328 -58.73 -7.01 -24.93
CA VAL A 328 -58.55 -8.12 -25.88
C VAL A 328 -57.09 -8.21 -26.28
N SER A 329 -56.46 -9.36 -26.08
CA SER A 329 -55.06 -9.62 -26.46
C SER A 329 -54.80 -9.45 -27.95
N ALA A 330 -53.55 -9.15 -28.30
CA ALA A 330 -53.09 -9.17 -29.68
C ALA A 330 -53.22 -10.58 -30.31
N LEU A 331 -53.41 -10.61 -31.63
CA LEU A 331 -53.50 -11.83 -32.42
C LEU A 331 -52.13 -12.48 -32.64
N ALA A 332 -51.09 -11.66 -32.76
CA ALA A 332 -49.73 -12.08 -33.01
C ALA A 332 -48.75 -11.01 -32.51
N VAL A 333 -47.54 -11.44 -32.19
CA VAL A 333 -46.40 -10.56 -31.99
C VAL A 333 -45.19 -11.12 -32.75
N GLU A 334 -44.42 -10.25 -33.37
CA GLU A 334 -43.09 -10.57 -33.89
C GLU A 334 -42.08 -9.51 -33.44
N GLY A 335 -40.87 -9.93 -33.07
CA GLY A 335 -39.83 -9.03 -32.58
C GLY A 335 -38.73 -9.81 -31.87
N PHE A 336 -37.60 -9.16 -31.63
CA PHE A 336 -36.47 -9.73 -30.90
C PHE A 336 -35.60 -8.64 -30.28
N GLY A 337 -34.80 -8.99 -29.29
CA GLY A 337 -33.90 -8.05 -28.63
C GLY A 337 -34.69 -6.93 -27.95
N ALA A 338 -34.34 -5.68 -28.24
CA ALA A 338 -35.04 -4.51 -27.70
C ALA A 338 -36.23 -4.05 -28.57
N GLY A 339 -36.58 -4.81 -29.62
CA GLY A 339 -37.63 -4.48 -30.57
C GLY A 339 -37.11 -3.94 -31.93
N PRO A 340 -38.01 -3.54 -32.83
CA PRO A 340 -39.45 -3.42 -32.60
C PRO A 340 -40.12 -4.77 -32.33
N TYR A 341 -41.04 -4.79 -31.37
CA TYR A 341 -42.07 -5.80 -31.23
C TYR A 341 -43.35 -5.28 -31.87
N ILE A 342 -43.83 -6.01 -32.88
CA ILE A 342 -45.00 -5.64 -33.68
C ILE A 342 -46.18 -6.50 -33.24
N PHE A 343 -47.07 -5.92 -32.44
CA PHE A 343 -48.32 -6.53 -32.01
C PHE A 343 -49.42 -6.26 -33.03
N GLN A 344 -50.11 -7.32 -33.48
CA GLN A 344 -51.20 -7.22 -34.45
C GLN A 344 -52.56 -7.42 -33.78
N PHE A 345 -53.54 -6.59 -34.14
CA PHE A 345 -54.91 -6.64 -33.62
C PHE A 345 -55.90 -6.69 -34.78
N ASP A 346 -57.12 -7.15 -34.49
CA ASP A 346 -58.26 -6.84 -35.37
C ASP A 346 -58.46 -5.32 -35.43
N ASP A 347 -59.03 -4.84 -36.55
CA ASP A 347 -59.33 -3.42 -36.72
C ASP A 347 -60.26 -2.91 -35.61
N LEU A 348 -59.74 -1.97 -34.81
CA LEU A 348 -60.51 -1.36 -33.73
C LEU A 348 -61.55 -0.39 -34.28
N ALA A 349 -62.74 -0.42 -33.68
CA ALA A 349 -63.83 0.50 -34.02
C ALA A 349 -63.51 1.95 -33.62
N LEU A 350 -64.25 2.91 -34.22
CA LEU A 350 -64.25 4.32 -33.83
C LEU A 350 -64.42 4.48 -32.31
N GLY A 351 -63.48 5.17 -31.64
CA GLY A 351 -63.54 5.39 -30.20
C GLY A 351 -62.17 5.52 -29.53
N GLN A 352 -62.17 5.50 -28.20
CA GLN A 352 -60.92 5.37 -27.43
C GLN A 352 -60.56 3.88 -27.35
N ALA A 353 -59.29 3.58 -27.64
CA ALA A 353 -58.67 2.29 -27.43
C ALA A 353 -57.64 2.43 -26.30
N GLU A 354 -57.86 1.72 -25.21
CA GLU A 354 -56.92 1.63 -24.10
C GLU A 354 -56.01 0.43 -24.33
N LEU A 355 -54.69 0.66 -24.38
CA LEU A 355 -53.71 -0.41 -24.44
C LEU A 355 -53.15 -0.67 -23.04
N THR A 356 -53.29 -1.92 -22.60
CA THR A 356 -52.86 -2.38 -21.28
C THR A 356 -52.01 -3.63 -21.41
N TRP A 357 -51.17 -3.86 -20.42
CA TRP A 357 -50.38 -5.09 -20.30
C TRP A 357 -51.15 -6.12 -19.48
N ALA A 358 -51.02 -7.40 -19.82
CA ALA A 358 -51.57 -8.50 -19.02
C ALA A 358 -50.88 -8.57 -17.65
N ASP A 359 -51.62 -8.81 -16.57
CA ASP A 359 -51.05 -8.87 -15.20
C ASP A 359 -49.95 -9.93 -15.06
N ASP A 360 -49.96 -10.96 -15.90
CA ASP A 360 -49.01 -12.08 -15.94
C ASP A 360 -48.15 -12.11 -17.22
N HIS A 361 -47.93 -10.96 -17.87
CA HIS A 361 -47.18 -10.84 -19.13
C HIS A 361 -45.76 -11.47 -19.09
N GLY A 362 -45.13 -11.58 -17.92
CA GLY A 362 -43.87 -12.32 -17.77
C GLY A 362 -42.66 -11.74 -18.54
N ILE A 363 -42.77 -10.51 -19.02
CA ILE A 363 -41.70 -9.80 -19.74
C ILE A 363 -40.64 -9.36 -18.74
N THR A 364 -39.40 -9.75 -18.99
CA THR A 364 -38.24 -9.40 -18.14
C THR A 364 -37.03 -9.05 -19.00
N ASP A 365 -36.01 -8.46 -18.40
CA ASP A 365 -34.66 -8.43 -18.98
C ASP A 365 -34.03 -9.84 -19.08
N PHE A 366 -32.78 -9.90 -19.55
CA PHE A 366 -31.97 -11.12 -19.62
C PHE A 366 -31.04 -11.32 -18.41
N ASN A 367 -31.23 -10.58 -17.32
CA ASN A 367 -30.36 -10.68 -16.17
C ASN A 367 -30.48 -12.05 -15.46
N LYS A 368 -29.45 -12.45 -14.70
CA LYS A 368 -29.42 -13.74 -13.99
C LYS A 368 -30.60 -13.90 -13.02
N THR A 369 -30.96 -12.80 -12.36
CA THR A 369 -32.23 -12.65 -11.64
C THR A 369 -33.03 -11.62 -12.43
N PRO A 370 -33.95 -12.04 -13.32
CA PRO A 370 -34.54 -11.11 -14.26
C PRO A 370 -35.38 -10.02 -13.59
N ASN A 371 -35.21 -8.77 -14.03
CA ASN A 371 -36.07 -7.66 -13.58
C ASN A 371 -37.33 -7.61 -14.45
N ALA A 372 -38.50 -7.57 -13.82
CA ALA A 372 -39.78 -7.59 -14.51
C ALA A 372 -40.16 -6.22 -15.04
N PHE A 373 -40.59 -6.15 -16.30
CA PHE A 373 -41.14 -4.93 -16.89
C PHE A 373 -42.41 -4.49 -16.14
N ASP A 374 -42.47 -3.23 -15.70
CA ASP A 374 -43.60 -2.72 -14.90
C ASP A 374 -44.86 -2.39 -15.73
N GLY A 375 -44.78 -2.32 -17.07
CA GLY A 375 -45.94 -2.21 -17.95
C GLY A 375 -46.85 -0.99 -17.72
N GLN A 376 -46.54 0.17 -18.31
CA GLN A 376 -47.47 1.32 -18.27
C GLN A 376 -48.48 1.27 -19.41
N ALA A 377 -49.77 1.40 -19.06
CA ALA A 377 -50.88 1.53 -20.01
C ALA A 377 -50.85 2.88 -20.74
N TRP A 378 -51.43 2.92 -21.94
CA TRP A 378 -51.61 4.16 -22.71
C TRP A 378 -52.90 4.12 -23.54
N SER A 379 -53.25 5.22 -24.21
CA SER A 379 -54.51 5.29 -24.95
C SER A 379 -54.37 5.98 -26.29
N VAL A 380 -55.07 5.45 -27.29
CA VAL A 380 -55.19 6.07 -28.60
C VAL A 380 -56.64 6.25 -28.97
N ARG A 381 -56.95 7.29 -29.75
CA ARG A 381 -58.29 7.52 -30.29
C ARG A 381 -58.32 7.09 -31.74
N VAL A 382 -59.16 6.12 -32.06
CA VAL A 382 -59.43 5.71 -33.44
C VAL A 382 -60.53 6.60 -34.01
N ASP A 383 -60.22 7.35 -35.06
CA ASP A 383 -61.18 8.18 -35.81
C ASP A 383 -60.87 8.13 -37.32
N PRO A 384 -61.64 7.35 -38.11
CA PRO A 384 -61.42 7.22 -39.56
C PRO A 384 -61.52 8.54 -40.34
N ALA A 385 -62.25 9.53 -39.79
CA ALA A 385 -62.40 10.86 -40.36
C ALA A 385 -61.28 11.82 -39.93
N HIS A 386 -60.38 11.40 -39.04
CA HIS A 386 -59.24 12.22 -38.61
C HIS A 386 -58.35 12.53 -39.81
N THR A 387 -58.14 13.82 -40.05
CA THR A 387 -57.12 14.30 -40.98
C THR A 387 -55.87 14.60 -40.16
N PRO A 388 -54.79 13.78 -40.26
CA PRO A 388 -53.52 14.19 -39.70
C PRO A 388 -53.12 15.54 -40.32
N GLY A 389 -52.47 16.40 -39.55
CA GLY A 389 -51.90 17.64 -40.09
C GLY A 389 -50.89 17.38 -41.22
N ASP A 390 -50.37 18.44 -41.83
CA ASP A 390 -49.38 18.32 -42.91
C ASP A 390 -48.23 17.39 -42.49
N VAL A 391 -48.06 16.30 -43.24
CA VAL A 391 -46.94 15.37 -43.04
C VAL A 391 -45.67 16.07 -43.51
N VAL A 392 -44.82 16.49 -42.57
CA VAL A 392 -43.45 16.92 -42.87
C VAL A 392 -42.55 15.70 -42.76
N ILE A 393 -42.23 15.07 -43.90
CA ILE A 393 -41.20 14.04 -43.96
C ILE A 393 -39.85 14.75 -44.01
N SER A 394 -39.13 14.77 -42.88
CA SER A 394 -37.85 15.48 -42.77
C SER A 394 -36.66 14.69 -43.30
N GLU A 395 -36.71 13.35 -43.35
CA GLU A 395 -35.56 12.53 -43.75
C GLU A 395 -35.96 11.09 -44.14
N PHE A 396 -35.27 10.53 -45.14
CA PHE A 396 -35.19 9.09 -45.39
C PHE A 396 -33.76 8.65 -45.04
N SER A 397 -33.59 7.75 -44.05
CA SER A 397 -32.32 7.04 -43.86
C SER A 397 -32.44 5.66 -44.52
N ALA A 398 -31.69 5.46 -45.60
CA ALA A 398 -31.54 4.18 -46.26
C ALA A 398 -30.15 3.63 -45.91
N ALA A 399 -30.07 2.49 -45.23
CA ALA A 399 -28.83 1.75 -45.09
C ALA A 399 -28.50 1.07 -46.42
N ALA A 400 -27.37 1.45 -47.02
CA ALA A 400 -26.82 0.73 -48.17
C ALA A 400 -26.14 -0.56 -47.69
N ASN A 401 -26.42 -1.66 -48.38
CA ASN A 401 -25.84 -2.99 -48.17
C ASN A 401 -24.30 -3.02 -48.19
#